data_AF-A0ABD1X853-F1
#
_entry.id   AF-A0ABD1X853-F1
#
_cell.length_a   1.000
_cell.length_b   1.000
_cell.length_c   1.000
_cell.angle_alpha   90.00
_cell.angle_beta   90.00
_cell.angle_gamma   90.00
#
_symmetry.space_group_name_H-M   'P 1'
#
loop_
_entity.id
_entity.type
_entity.pdbx_description
1 polymer ?
#
loop_
_entity_poly.entity_id
_entity_poly.type
_entity_poly.pdbx_seq_one_letter_code
_entity_poly.pdbx_strand_id
1 'polypeptide(L)'
;MAFMKYRLPLREIVVDFYTELKSITSGYASFDYEDADYEASDLVKLDILLNGQPVDAMATIVHRLKVQRVGREPVEKLKKFIDRQMFEITIQAAIGSKVIARETCLHMCQLPWVCRRTSSICVIMGWIPEKCPWIIIS
;
A
#
# COMPACT_ATOMS: atom_id res chain seq x y z
N MET A 1 37.93 22.25 -2.75
CA MET A 1 37.65 21.28 -1.68
C MET A 1 36.76 21.99 -0.67
N ALA A 2 35.47 21.65 -0.63
CA ALA A 2 34.50 22.31 0.21
C ALA A 2 34.16 21.39 1.39
N PHE A 3 34.18 21.93 2.59
CA PHE A 3 33.83 21.22 3.81
C PHE A 3 32.52 21.82 4.35
N MET A 4 31.50 20.99 4.54
CA MET A 4 30.18 21.42 4.97
C MET A 4 29.75 20.62 6.20
N LYS A 5 29.18 21.31 7.18
CA LYS A 5 28.65 20.71 8.40
C LYS A 5 27.15 20.98 8.46
N TYR A 6 26.36 19.92 8.60
CA TYR A 6 24.91 20.00 8.71
C TYR A 6 24.43 19.12 9.86
N ARG A 7 23.34 19.55 10.52
CA ARG A 7 22.64 18.74 11.52
C ARG A 7 21.47 18.03 10.82
N LEU A 8 21.49 16.70 10.85
CA LEU A 8 20.50 15.85 10.19
C LEU A 8 20.08 14.72 11.14
N PRO A 9 18.81 14.26 11.10
CA PRO A 9 18.38 13.13 11.91
C PRO A 9 19.02 11.84 11.41
N LEU A 10 19.55 11.04 12.33
CA LEU A 10 20.26 9.79 12.02
C LEU A 10 19.44 8.83 11.14
N ARG A 11 18.12 8.76 11.36
CA ARG A 11 17.21 7.93 10.56
C ARG A 11 17.28 8.25 9.06
N GLU A 12 17.38 9.52 8.69
CA GLU A 12 17.39 9.93 7.28
C GLU A 12 18.70 9.57 6.59
N ILE A 13 19.80 9.65 7.35
CA ILE A 13 21.15 9.36 6.87
C ILE A 13 21.23 7.91 6.39
N VAL A 14 20.61 6.99 7.13
CA VAL A 14 20.65 5.54 6.86
C VAL A 14 19.78 5.14 5.67
N VAL A 15 18.64 5.81 5.45
CA VAL A 15 17.65 5.38 4.44
C VAL A 15 18.00 5.88 3.04
N ASP A 16 18.06 7.20 2.83
CA ASP A 16 18.11 7.78 1.49
C ASP A 16 19.40 8.59 1.22
N PHE A 17 19.94 9.28 2.24
CA PHE A 17 20.99 10.30 2.06
C PHE A 17 22.28 9.77 1.43
N TYR A 18 22.76 8.60 1.85
CA TYR A 18 24.02 8.03 1.35
C TYR A 18 23.97 7.74 -0.15
N THR A 19 22.82 7.26 -0.63
CA THR A 19 22.60 6.92 -2.03
C THR A 19 22.52 8.19 -2.88
N GLU A 20 21.78 9.20 -2.40
CA GLU A 20 21.63 10.48 -3.10
C GLU A 20 22.96 11.25 -3.18
N LEU A 21 23.73 11.32 -2.08
CA LEU A 21 25.00 12.04 -2.01
C LEU A 21 26.00 11.48 -3.03
N LYS A 22 26.16 10.15 -3.08
CA LYS A 22 27.06 9.52 -4.06
C LYS A 22 26.60 9.73 -5.50
N SER A 23 25.29 9.73 -5.75
CA SER A 23 24.73 9.98 -7.08
C SER A 23 25.02 11.40 -7.57
N ILE A 24 24.76 12.41 -6.73
CA ILE A 24 24.98 13.83 -7.07
C ILE A 24 26.46 14.11 -7.29
N THR A 25 27.32 13.58 -6.42
CA THR A 25 28.75 13.84 -6.50
C THR A 25 29.49 12.86 -7.39
N SER A 26 28.81 12.00 -8.16
CA SER A 26 29.44 10.99 -9.02
C SER A 26 30.49 10.13 -8.29
N GLY A 27 30.26 9.84 -7.00
CA GLY A 27 31.15 9.04 -6.15
C GLY A 27 32.33 9.75 -5.50
N TYR A 28 32.48 11.07 -5.68
CA TYR A 28 33.61 11.82 -5.12
C TYR A 28 33.45 12.28 -3.66
N ALA A 29 32.25 12.24 -3.08
CA ALA A 29 32.03 12.70 -1.71
C ALA A 29 32.19 11.57 -0.68
N SER A 30 33.02 11.85 0.32
CA SER A 30 33.09 11.12 1.59
C SER A 30 32.28 11.88 2.65
N PHE A 31 31.58 11.14 3.51
CA PHE A 31 30.76 11.70 4.58
C PHE A 31 31.08 10.99 5.89
N ASP A 32 31.40 11.78 6.92
CA ASP A 32 31.63 11.33 8.28
C ASP A 32 30.54 11.92 9.19
N TYR A 33 30.03 11.12 10.13
CA TYR A 33 29.03 11.56 11.11
C TYR A 33 29.54 11.34 12.53
N GLU A 34 29.15 12.25 13.42
CA GLU A 34 29.34 12.16 14.86
C GLU A 34 27.95 12.21 15.51
N ASP A 35 27.71 11.38 16.52
CA ASP A 35 26.44 11.39 17.24
C ASP A 35 26.26 12.73 17.98
N ALA A 36 25.11 13.37 17.76
CA ALA A 36 24.72 14.59 18.44
C ALA A 36 23.66 14.31 19.52
N ASP A 37 23.26 15.35 20.26
CA ASP A 37 22.21 15.26 21.27
C ASP A 37 20.86 14.80 20.71
N TYR A 38 20.08 14.10 21.55
CA TYR A 38 18.71 13.71 21.24
C TYR A 38 17.78 14.93 21.30
N GLU A 39 17.04 15.17 20.22
CA GLU A 39 16.03 16.22 20.13
C GLU A 39 14.61 15.62 20.07
N ALA A 40 13.66 16.31 20.69
CA ALA A 40 12.26 15.94 20.60
C ALA A 40 11.77 16.11 19.14
N SER A 41 11.15 15.07 18.59
CA SER A 41 10.62 15.08 17.22
C SER A 41 9.23 14.44 17.16
N ASP A 42 8.41 14.90 16.22
CA ASP A 42 7.05 14.40 15.99
C ASP A 42 7.09 13.03 15.28
N LEU A 43 7.30 11.98 16.06
CA LEU A 43 7.35 10.61 15.60
C LEU A 43 5.98 9.93 15.76
N VAL A 44 5.63 9.13 14.77
CA VAL A 44 4.35 8.44 14.69
C VAL A 44 4.59 6.98 14.29
N LYS A 45 3.91 6.05 14.97
CA LYS A 45 3.91 4.64 14.59
C LYS A 45 2.99 4.42 13.39
N LEU A 46 3.51 3.86 12.32
CA LEU A 46 2.77 3.44 11.15
C LEU A 46 2.56 1.93 11.20
N ASP A 47 1.31 1.50 11.23
CA ASP A 47 0.90 0.11 11.28
C ASP A 47 0.24 -0.29 9.94
N ILE A 48 0.45 -1.54 9.53
CA ILE A 48 -0.21 -2.12 8.35
C ILE A 48 -1.28 -3.08 8.83
N LEU A 49 -2.49 -2.95 8.28
CA LEU A 49 -3.63 -3.80 8.57
C LEU A 49 -4.00 -4.61 7.33
N LEU A 50 -4.16 -5.91 7.52
CA LEU A 50 -4.72 -6.84 6.55
C LEU A 50 -6.09 -7.28 7.03
N ASN A 51 -7.15 -6.98 6.27
CA ASN A 51 -8.53 -7.31 6.66
C ASN A 51 -8.90 -6.86 8.09
N GLY A 52 -8.33 -5.73 8.53
CA GLY A 52 -8.54 -5.16 9.88
C GLY A 52 -7.64 -5.76 10.97
N GLN A 53 -6.82 -6.77 10.67
CA GLN A 53 -5.84 -7.31 11.60
C GLN A 53 -4.49 -6.60 11.42
N PRO A 54 -3.91 -5.99 12.48
CA PRO A 54 -2.61 -5.35 12.40
C PRO A 54 -1.47 -6.36 12.31
N VAL A 55 -0.52 -6.13 11.41
CA VAL A 55 0.71 -6.91 11.25
C VAL A 55 1.90 -6.10 11.79
N ASP A 56 2.32 -6.40 13.01
CA ASP A 56 3.39 -5.65 13.70
C ASP A 56 4.77 -5.85 13.05
N ALA A 57 4.97 -6.95 12.33
CA ALA A 57 6.24 -7.25 11.65
C ALA A 57 6.65 -6.20 10.60
N MET A 58 5.69 -5.39 10.10
CA MET A 58 5.95 -4.34 9.11
C MET A 58 5.74 -2.93 9.67
N ALA A 59 5.49 -2.81 10.98
CA ALA A 59 5.27 -1.51 11.59
C ALA A 59 6.56 -0.68 11.59
N THR A 60 6.47 0.59 11.21
CA THR A 60 7.62 1.49 11.13
C THR A 60 7.32 2.80 11.85
N ILE A 61 8.28 3.32 12.62
CA ILE A 61 8.19 4.64 13.23
C ILE A 61 8.64 5.68 12.21
N VAL A 62 7.83 6.69 11.91
CA VAL A 62 8.14 7.72 10.90
C VAL A 62 7.79 9.12 11.39
N HIS A 63 8.44 10.14 10.84
CA HIS A 63 8.08 11.52 11.12
C HIS A 63 6.75 11.91 10.46
N ARG A 64 5.91 12.68 11.16
CA ARG A 64 4.53 13.02 10.74
C ARG A 64 4.40 13.55 9.31
N LEU A 65 5.38 14.33 8.84
CA LEU A 65 5.38 14.91 7.49
C LEU A 65 5.58 13.87 6.37
N LYS A 66 6.30 12.77 6.65
CA LYS A 66 6.67 11.76 5.64
C LYS A 66 5.73 10.56 5.61
N VAL A 67 4.85 10.46 6.62
CA VAL A 67 3.85 9.41 6.79
C VAL A 67 3.15 9.00 5.49
N GLN A 68 2.71 9.98 4.70
CA GLN A 68 1.88 9.69 3.53
C GLN A 68 2.65 9.05 2.37
N ARG A 69 3.93 9.39 2.21
CA ARG A 69 4.81 8.78 1.20
C ARG A 69 5.22 7.38 1.67
N VAL A 70 5.78 7.30 2.87
CA VAL A 70 6.30 6.04 3.44
C VAL A 70 5.18 5.02 3.66
N GLY A 71 3.95 5.45 3.94
CA GLY A 71 2.81 4.55 4.10
C GLY A 71 2.27 3.93 2.81
N ARG A 72 2.52 4.54 1.65
CA ARG A 72 2.07 4.00 0.35
C ARG A 72 2.99 2.92 -0.19
N GLU A 73 4.30 3.10 -0.03
CA GLU A 73 5.30 2.14 -0.51
C GLU A 73 5.10 0.70 -0.04
N PRO A 74 4.84 0.39 1.25
CA PRO A 74 4.65 -0.98 1.68
C PRO A 74 3.33 -1.56 1.18
N VAL A 75 2.29 -0.75 1.04
CA VAL A 75 0.99 -1.19 0.50
C VAL A 75 1.14 -1.59 -0.97
N GLU A 76 1.82 -0.76 -1.77
CA GLU A 76 2.11 -1.07 -3.18
C GLU A 76 3.01 -2.29 -3.34
N LYS A 77 4.01 -2.46 -2.46
CA LYS A 77 4.87 -3.64 -2.44
C LYS A 77 4.04 -4.89 -2.12
N LEU A 78 3.22 -4.86 -1.08
CA LEU A 78 2.38 -5.99 -0.67
C LEU A 78 1.39 -6.40 -1.76
N LYS A 79 0.78 -5.43 -2.45
CA LYS A 79 -0.10 -5.72 -3.59
C LYS A 79 0.58 -6.48 -4.72
N LYS A 80 1.88 -6.25 -4.95
CA LYS A 80 2.66 -6.98 -5.98
C LYS A 80 3.01 -8.40 -5.54
N PHE A 81 3.20 -8.64 -4.25
CA PHE A 81 3.56 -9.96 -3.71
C PHE A 81 2.35 -10.87 -3.49
N ILE A 82 1.19 -10.30 -3.17
CA ILE A 82 -0.04 -11.06 -2.97
C ILE A 82 -0.50 -11.56 -4.35
N ASP A 83 -0.25 -12.83 -4.61
CA ASP A 83 -0.80 -13.52 -5.77
C ASP A 83 -2.33 -13.46 -5.75
N ARG A 84 -2.92 -13.52 -6.93
CA ARG A 84 -4.36 -13.44 -7.10
C ARG A 84 -4.96 -14.75 -6.56
N GLN A 85 -5.49 -14.72 -5.34
CA GLN A 85 -6.28 -15.80 -4.73
C GLN A 85 -7.77 -15.44 -4.62
N MET A 86 -8.66 -16.43 -4.52
CA MET A 86 -10.14 -16.26 -4.50
C MET A 86 -10.73 -15.42 -3.34
N PHE A 87 -9.90 -14.85 -2.47
CA PHE A 87 -10.34 -14.04 -1.33
C PHE A 87 -10.11 -12.54 -1.59
N GLU A 88 -11.07 -11.71 -1.20
CA GLU A 88 -10.87 -10.27 -1.17
C GLU A 88 -9.92 -9.92 -0.01
N ILE A 89 -8.79 -9.30 -0.36
CA ILE A 89 -7.80 -8.84 0.61
C ILE A 89 -7.77 -7.31 0.57
N THR A 90 -8.04 -6.71 1.72
CA THR A 90 -7.91 -5.27 1.95
C THR A 90 -6.61 -5.01 2.69
N ILE A 91 -5.76 -4.16 2.09
CA ILE A 91 -4.48 -3.75 2.66
C ILE A 91 -4.64 -2.28 3.04
N GLN A 92 -4.36 -1.96 4.29
CA GLN A 92 -4.52 -0.62 4.83
C GLN A 92 -3.25 -0.23 5.57
N ALA A 93 -2.79 1.00 5.40
CA ALA A 93 -1.78 1.60 6.27
C ALA A 93 -2.47 2.62 7.18
N ALA A 94 -2.29 2.50 8.49
CA ALA A 94 -2.92 3.37 9.47
C ALA A 94 -1.94 3.88 10.53
N ILE A 95 -2.34 4.97 11.15
CA ILE A 95 -1.77 5.50 12.38
C ILE A 95 -2.89 5.48 13.39
N GLY A 96 -2.84 4.56 14.35
CA GLY A 96 -3.92 4.38 15.32
C GLY A 96 -5.28 4.29 14.62
N SER A 97 -6.12 5.32 14.78
CA SER A 97 -7.46 5.39 14.16
C SER A 97 -7.51 5.98 12.74
N LYS A 98 -6.44 6.64 12.26
CA LYS A 98 -6.42 7.32 10.96
C LYS A 98 -5.84 6.41 9.88
N VAL A 99 -6.64 6.08 8.86
CA VAL A 99 -6.17 5.36 7.67
C VAL A 99 -5.53 6.33 6.67
N ILE A 100 -4.29 6.06 6.26
CA ILE A 100 -3.49 6.90 5.34
C ILE A 100 -3.65 6.43 3.90
N ALA A 101 -3.54 5.12 3.70
CA ALA A 101 -3.60 4.47 2.40
C ALA A 101 -4.46 3.22 2.52
N ARG A 102 -5.30 2.98 1.51
CA ARG A 102 -6.15 1.80 1.41
C ARG A 102 -6.08 1.29 0.00
N GLU A 103 -5.71 0.03 -0.15
CA GLU A 103 -5.80 -0.68 -1.41
C GLU A 103 -6.69 -1.90 -1.24
N THR A 104 -7.47 -2.18 -2.27
CA THR A 104 -8.38 -3.33 -2.31
C THR A 104 -8.04 -4.13 -3.55
N CYS A 105 -7.59 -5.36 -3.34
CA CYS A 105 -7.41 -6.30 -4.43
C CYS A 105 -8.76 -6.92 -4.74
N LEU A 106 -9.44 -6.34 -5.74
CA LEU A 106 -10.60 -6.96 -6.36
C LEU A 106 -10.11 -8.20 -7.10
N HIS A 107 -10.31 -9.35 -6.50
CA HIS A 107 -10.11 -10.60 -7.20
C HIS A 107 -11.23 -10.77 -8.22
N MET A 108 -10.87 -11.22 -9.43
CA MET A 108 -11.78 -11.25 -10.56
C MET A 108 -12.86 -12.30 -10.28
N CYS A 109 -14.06 -11.84 -9.91
CA CYS A 109 -15.24 -12.70 -9.93
C CYS A 109 -15.51 -13.00 -11.41
N GLN A 110 -15.27 -14.23 -11.82
CA GLN A 110 -15.60 -14.70 -13.15
C GLN A 110 -17.12 -14.86 -13.25
N LEU A 111 -17.83 -13.73 -13.33
CA LEU A 111 -19.23 -13.70 -13.73
C LEU A 111 -19.31 -12.92 -15.05
N PRO A 112 -19.43 -13.62 -16.19
CA PRO A 112 -19.74 -13.00 -17.45
C PRO A 112 -21.23 -12.60 -17.41
N TRP A 113 -21.54 -11.32 -17.65
CA TRP A 113 -22.89 -10.78 -17.90
C TRP A 113 -23.87 -10.67 -16.72
N VAL A 114 -23.78 -9.59 -15.96
CA VAL A 114 -24.99 -8.97 -15.40
C VAL A 114 -25.67 -8.17 -16.52
N CYS A 115 -26.79 -8.70 -17.01
CA CYS A 115 -27.66 -8.08 -18.01
C CYS A 115 -28.13 -6.70 -17.53
N ARG A 116 -27.40 -5.64 -17.90
CA ARG A 116 -27.94 -4.26 -17.88
C ARG A 116 -28.91 -4.12 -19.03
N ARG A 117 -30.16 -4.56 -18.85
CA ARG A 117 -31.25 -4.06 -19.68
C ARG A 117 -32.57 -4.10 -18.91
N THR A 118 -33.00 -2.93 -18.44
CA THR A 118 -34.42 -2.67 -18.20
C THR A 118 -34.68 -1.16 -18.22
N SER A 119 -34.73 -0.59 -19.43
CA SER A 119 -35.84 0.29 -19.75
C SER A 119 -36.90 -0.59 -20.40
N SER A 120 -38.02 -0.74 -19.69
CA SER A 120 -39.35 -1.17 -20.13
C SER A 120 -39.41 -2.27 -21.19
N ILE A 121 -39.47 -3.52 -20.74
CA ILE A 121 -40.53 -4.49 -21.06
C ILE A 121 -40.40 -5.59 -20.00
N CYS A 122 -41.16 -5.43 -18.93
CA CYS A 122 -41.42 -6.47 -17.95
C CYS A 122 -42.87 -6.88 -18.18
N VAL A 123 -43.09 -7.88 -19.02
CA VAL A 123 -44.38 -8.54 -19.14
C VAL A 123 -44.13 -10.04 -19.26
N ILE A 124 -44.36 -10.70 -18.12
CA ILE A 124 -44.87 -12.06 -17.99
C ILE A 124 -44.03 -13.14 -18.69
N MET A 125 -43.11 -13.73 -17.95
CA MET A 125 -43.22 -15.14 -17.58
C MET A 125 -42.30 -15.44 -16.40
N GLY A 126 -42.87 -16.10 -15.39
CA GLY A 126 -42.16 -16.48 -14.18
C GLY A 126 -40.98 -17.38 -14.51
N TRP A 127 -39.85 -17.11 -13.85
CA TRP A 127 -38.66 -17.93 -13.97
C TRP A 127 -38.14 -18.29 -12.59
N ILE A 128 -38.45 -19.52 -12.21
CA ILE A 128 -37.94 -20.26 -11.04
C ILE A 128 -36.65 -20.95 -11.52
N PRO A 129 -35.48 -20.74 -10.89
CA PRO A 129 -34.23 -21.28 -11.37
C PRO A 129 -33.91 -22.59 -10.64
N GLU A 130 -34.55 -23.70 -11.03
CA GLU A 130 -34.05 -25.03 -10.69
C GLU A 130 -34.16 -25.96 -11.90
N LYS A 131 -33.02 -26.58 -12.24
CA LYS A 131 -32.78 -27.56 -13.32
C LYS A 131 -32.24 -26.99 -14.65
N CYS A 132 -30.91 -26.90 -14.72
CA CYS A 132 -30.17 -27.44 -15.87
C CYS A 132 -30.60 -28.91 -16.05
N PRO A 133 -30.77 -29.48 -17.27
CA PRO A 133 -29.61 -29.80 -18.12
C PRO A 133 -29.88 -29.86 -19.65
N TRP A 134 -28.79 -29.93 -20.42
CA TRP A 134 -28.57 -30.67 -21.67
C TRP A 134 -29.65 -30.75 -22.78
N ILE A 135 -29.14 -30.69 -24.01
CA ILE A 135 -29.64 -31.30 -25.26
C ILE A 135 -30.24 -30.35 -26.33
N ILE A 136 -29.39 -30.09 -27.35
CA ILE A 136 -29.56 -30.26 -28.81
C ILE A 136 -31.05 -30.49 -29.26
N ILE A 137 -31.67 -29.85 -30.27
CA ILE A 137 -31.39 -29.81 -31.71
C ILE A 137 -32.39 -28.84 -32.36
N SER A 138 -31.93 -28.03 -33.31
CA SER A 138 -32.43 -27.95 -34.70
C SER A 138 -31.28 -27.47 -35.59
#